data_AF-A0A1L8DCQ7-F1
#
_entry.id   AF-A0A1L8DCQ7-F1
#
_cell.length_a   1.000
_cell.length_b   1.000
_cell.length_c   1.000
_cell.angle_alpha   90.00
_cell.angle_beta   90.00
_cell.angle_gamma   90.00
#
_symmetry.space_group_name_H-M   'P 1'
#
loop_
_entity.id
_entity.type
_entity.pdbx_description
1 polymer ?
#
loop_
_entity_poly.entity_id
_entity_poly.type
_entity_poly.pdbx_seq_one_letter_code
_entity_poly.pdbx_strand_id
1 'polypeptide(L)'
;MISTVYLGSTIITRVTPNSTLRRIKNQIQNEAGIHPEDYYVLVNGRRVGEDDLIPRGCGPLNMVIRQKGGKGGFGSMLRAIGAQIEKTTNREACRDLSGRRLRDINEEKRLKAWLEKQKDAESEKKERKKQKLEKLLQEPKFDFNDKEYERARSEMTEKVDEAVEKGFKKAVEIAGTSGGVKRKATDANAEKGKKKKKTTLWIADDLSSSSDTDSDSDAESSESKDTPIIAKPHDKEQPRISEESNQSSSSVVDK
;
A
#
# COMPACT_ATOMS: atom_id res chain seq x y z
N MET A 1 -55.48 -23.76 35.74
CA MET A 1 -54.03 -23.61 35.53
C MET A 1 -53.47 -22.87 36.74
N ILE A 2 -52.55 -23.49 37.48
CA ILE A 2 -51.90 -22.88 38.66
C ILE A 2 -50.78 -21.99 38.13
N SER A 3 -50.65 -20.78 38.67
CA SER A 3 -49.57 -19.86 38.32
C SER A 3 -48.46 -19.96 39.36
N THR A 4 -47.20 -20.00 38.92
CA THR A 4 -46.02 -20.10 39.80
C THR A 4 -45.33 -18.74 39.91
N VAL A 5 -44.93 -18.38 41.13
CA VAL A 5 -44.11 -17.19 41.40
C VAL A 5 -42.64 -17.60 41.43
N TYR A 6 -41.84 -16.97 40.58
CA TYR A 6 -40.40 -17.19 40.46
C TYR A 6 -39.62 -16.00 40.99
N LEU A 7 -38.50 -16.27 41.65
CA LEU A 7 -37.45 -15.31 41.92
C LEU A 7 -36.18 -15.79 41.22
N GLY A 8 -35.88 -15.19 40.07
CA GLY A 8 -34.82 -15.71 39.19
C GLY A 8 -35.13 -17.14 38.75
N SER A 9 -34.33 -18.11 39.19
CA SER A 9 -34.48 -19.53 38.88
C SER A 9 -35.26 -20.32 39.95
N THR A 10 -35.62 -19.72 41.08
CA THR A 10 -36.24 -20.41 42.22
C THR A 10 -37.75 -20.19 42.26
N ILE A 11 -38.52 -21.24 42.55
CA ILE A 11 -39.97 -21.15 42.78
C ILE A 11 -40.21 -20.80 44.25
N ILE A 12 -40.98 -19.75 44.52
CA ILE A 12 -41.33 -19.33 45.88
C ILE A 12 -42.66 -19.97 46.28
N THR A 13 -43.71 -19.69 45.50
CA THR A 13 -45.09 -20.04 45.87
C THR A 13 -45.90 -20.41 44.63
N ARG A 14 -46.85 -21.33 44.81
CA ARG A 14 -47.88 -21.64 43.81
C ARG A 14 -49.16 -20.88 44.14
N VAL A 15 -49.69 -20.17 43.15
CA VAL A 15 -50.81 -19.24 43.29
C VAL A 15 -52.04 -19.75 42.54
N THR A 16 -53.20 -19.59 43.17
CA THR A 16 -54.49 -19.91 42.56
C THR A 16 -54.88 -18.88 41.49
N PRO A 17 -55.49 -19.31 40.37
CA PRO A 17 -55.92 -18.40 39.31
C PRO A 17 -56.96 -17.38 39.82
N ASN A 18 -57.01 -16.19 39.20
CA ASN A 18 -57.90 -15.08 39.57
C ASN A 18 -57.70 -14.53 40.98
N SER A 19 -56.47 -14.61 41.51
CA SER A 19 -56.12 -13.94 42.75
C SER A 19 -55.60 -12.53 42.48
N THR A 20 -55.91 -11.63 43.41
CA THR A 20 -55.40 -10.25 43.44
C THR A 20 -53.95 -10.24 43.93
N LEU A 21 -53.13 -9.30 43.45
CA LEU A 21 -51.73 -9.19 43.86
C LEU A 21 -51.58 -9.02 45.39
N ARG A 22 -52.51 -8.30 46.05
CA ARG A 22 -52.55 -8.19 47.52
C ARG A 22 -52.59 -9.54 48.24
N ARG A 23 -53.39 -10.49 47.75
CA ARG A 23 -53.50 -11.84 48.34
C ARG A 23 -52.21 -12.63 48.14
N ILE A 24 -51.59 -12.49 46.96
CA ILE A 24 -50.33 -13.13 46.62
C ILE A 24 -49.20 -12.58 47.48
N LYS A 25 -49.15 -11.25 47.69
CA LYS A 25 -48.17 -10.62 48.57
C LYS A 25 -48.26 -11.12 50.01
N ASN A 26 -49.48 -11.24 50.55
CA ASN A 26 -49.70 -11.81 51.88
C ASN A 26 -49.25 -13.28 51.95
N GLN A 27 -49.51 -14.06 50.90
CA GLN A 27 -49.08 -15.46 50.83
C GLN A 27 -47.55 -15.57 50.80
N ILE A 28 -46.87 -14.74 50.00
CA ILE A 28 -45.41 -14.67 49.93
C ILE A 28 -44.82 -14.23 51.28
N GLN A 29 -45.46 -13.28 51.98
CA GLN A 29 -45.01 -12.85 53.30
C GLN A 29 -45.12 -13.98 54.34
N ASN A 30 -46.19 -14.78 54.29
CA ASN A 30 -46.38 -15.91 55.20
C ASN A 30 -45.44 -17.08 54.90
N GLU A 31 -45.19 -17.38 53.63
CA GLU A 31 -44.36 -18.53 53.21
C GLU A 31 -42.86 -18.20 53.21
N ALA A 32 -42.48 -17.03 52.71
CA ALA A 32 -41.08 -16.65 52.49
C ALA A 32 -40.59 -15.55 53.45
N GLY A 33 -41.45 -14.93 54.25
CA GLY A 33 -41.07 -13.87 55.20
C GLY A 33 -40.65 -12.55 54.56
N ILE A 34 -40.91 -12.35 53.25
CA ILE A 34 -40.45 -11.18 52.51
C ILE A 34 -41.52 -10.07 52.57
N HIS A 35 -41.11 -8.86 52.94
CA HIS A 35 -42.04 -7.74 53.05
C HIS A 35 -42.52 -7.25 51.66
N PRO A 36 -43.81 -6.93 51.47
CA PRO A 36 -44.37 -6.48 50.19
C PRO A 36 -43.71 -5.25 49.55
N GLU A 37 -42.96 -4.45 50.32
CA GLU A 37 -42.27 -3.25 49.86
C GLU A 37 -40.88 -3.55 49.26
N ASP A 38 -40.31 -4.71 49.55
CA ASP A 38 -38.96 -5.09 49.11
C ASP A 38 -38.96 -5.71 47.71
N TYR A 39 -40.13 -5.92 47.10
CA TYR A 39 -40.20 -6.50 45.76
C TYR A 39 -41.35 -5.92 44.93
N TYR A 40 -41.35 -6.25 43.65
CA TYR A 40 -42.49 -6.09 42.76
C TYR A 40 -42.64 -7.32 41.90
N VAL A 41 -43.86 -7.56 41.42
CA VAL A 41 -44.18 -8.72 40.58
C VAL A 41 -44.38 -8.24 39.15
N LEU A 42 -43.76 -8.97 38.22
CA LEU A 42 -43.86 -8.80 36.79
C LEU A 42 -44.65 -9.96 36.20
N VAL A 43 -45.56 -9.63 35.28
CA VAL A 43 -46.32 -10.59 34.51
C VAL A 43 -46.16 -10.21 33.04
N ASN A 44 -45.61 -11.13 32.24
CA ASN A 44 -45.25 -10.88 30.84
C ASN A 44 -44.45 -9.58 30.63
N GLY A 45 -43.54 -9.28 31.56
CA GLY A 45 -42.69 -8.08 31.52
C GLY A 45 -43.35 -6.77 31.99
N ARG A 46 -44.64 -6.78 32.37
CA ARG A 46 -45.32 -5.61 32.94
C ARG A 46 -45.47 -5.71 34.45
N ARG A 47 -45.31 -4.58 35.14
CA ARG A 47 -45.54 -4.49 36.58
C ARG A 47 -47.03 -4.51 36.87
N VAL A 48 -47.43 -5.40 37.77
CA VAL A 48 -48.81 -5.56 38.20
C VAL A 48 -49.08 -4.62 39.37
N GLY A 49 -50.23 -3.93 39.35
CA GLY A 49 -50.75 -3.12 40.44
C GLY A 49 -51.30 -3.97 41.58
N GLU A 50 -51.55 -3.36 42.74
CA GLU A 50 -51.95 -4.12 43.94
C GLU A 50 -53.34 -4.75 43.83
N ASP A 51 -54.24 -4.08 43.11
CA ASP A 51 -55.64 -4.49 42.91
C ASP A 51 -55.87 -5.20 41.56
N ASP A 52 -54.83 -5.34 40.74
CA ASP A 52 -54.94 -6.00 39.44
C ASP A 52 -55.17 -7.50 39.64
N LEU A 53 -56.18 -8.01 38.92
CA LEU A 53 -56.49 -9.43 38.84
C LEU A 53 -55.53 -10.10 37.87
N ILE A 54 -54.89 -11.19 38.30
CA ILE A 54 -54.05 -12.00 37.41
C ILE A 54 -54.96 -12.93 36.61
N PRO A 55 -55.10 -12.73 35.27
CA PRO A 55 -56.00 -13.52 34.45
C PRO A 55 -55.59 -14.99 34.42
N ARG A 56 -56.55 -15.87 34.12
CA ARG A 56 -56.24 -17.29 33.88
C ARG A 56 -55.35 -17.43 32.64
N GLY A 57 -54.21 -18.11 32.79
CA GLY A 57 -53.27 -18.34 31.70
C GLY A 57 -52.19 -17.25 31.53
N CYS A 58 -52.00 -16.38 32.52
CA CYS A 58 -51.07 -15.24 32.42
C CYS A 58 -49.56 -15.60 32.44
N GLY A 59 -49.18 -16.86 32.26
CA GLY A 59 -47.79 -17.31 32.35
C GLY A 59 -47.22 -17.25 33.78
N PRO A 60 -45.89 -17.44 33.93
CA PRO A 60 -45.22 -17.38 35.22
C PRO A 60 -45.12 -15.94 35.77
N LEU A 61 -45.29 -15.79 37.08
CA LEU A 61 -45.13 -14.50 37.76
C LEU A 61 -43.66 -14.35 38.16
N ASN A 62 -43.01 -13.28 37.74
CA ASN A 62 -41.62 -13.02 38.09
C ASN A 62 -41.56 -11.98 39.22
N MET A 63 -41.15 -12.42 40.40
CA MET A 63 -40.82 -11.58 41.54
C MET A 63 -39.42 -10.99 41.37
N VAL A 64 -39.30 -9.67 41.51
CA VAL A 64 -38.03 -8.96 41.45
C VAL A 64 -37.83 -8.15 42.72
N ILE A 65 -36.73 -8.42 43.43
CA ILE A 65 -36.36 -7.71 44.66
C ILE A 65 -35.86 -6.31 44.30
N ARG A 66 -36.36 -5.32 45.02
CA ARG A 66 -35.92 -3.92 44.98
C ARG A 66 -34.57 -3.82 45.66
N GLN A 67 -33.55 -3.52 44.88
CA GLN A 67 -32.24 -3.21 45.40
C GLN A 67 -32.20 -1.74 45.86
N LYS A 68 -31.85 -1.49 47.11
CA LYS A 68 -31.50 -0.14 47.60
C LYS A 68 -30.27 0.30 46.80
N GLY A 69 -30.39 1.41 46.07
CA GLY A 69 -29.65 1.66 44.85
C GLY A 69 -28.11 1.66 44.95
N GLY A 70 -27.49 1.41 43.79
CA GLY A 70 -26.04 1.50 43.56
C GLY A 70 -25.68 1.40 42.07
N LYS A 71 -26.55 1.85 41.16
CA LYS A 71 -26.37 1.72 39.70
C LYS A 71 -25.23 2.58 39.10
N GLY A 72 -24.39 3.17 39.94
CA GLY A 72 -23.32 4.08 39.56
C GLY A 72 -21.99 3.42 39.15
N GLY A 73 -21.82 2.11 39.39
CA GLY A 73 -20.57 1.40 39.08
C GLY A 73 -20.23 1.38 37.59
N PHE A 74 -21.20 1.03 36.74
CA PHE A 74 -20.97 0.98 35.29
C PHE A 74 -20.69 2.37 34.69
N GLY A 75 -21.46 3.39 35.09
CA GLY A 75 -21.25 4.76 34.60
C GLY A 75 -19.96 5.41 35.11
N SER A 76 -19.54 5.11 36.35
CA SER A 76 -18.24 5.56 36.88
C SER A 76 -17.08 4.83 36.21
N MET A 77 -17.20 3.53 35.96
CA MET A 77 -16.24 2.76 35.17
C MET A 77 -16.10 3.31 33.75
N LEU A 78 -17.22 3.60 33.08
CA LEU A 78 -17.18 4.24 31.75
C LEU A 78 -16.53 5.62 31.77
N ARG A 79 -16.74 6.43 32.83
CA ARG A 79 -16.05 7.72 32.98
C ARG A 79 -14.55 7.54 33.23
N ALA A 80 -14.15 6.57 34.04
CA ALA A 80 -12.74 6.26 34.29
C ALA A 80 -12.04 5.78 33.01
N ILE A 81 -12.67 4.87 32.27
CA ILE A 81 -12.18 4.38 30.98
C ILE A 81 -12.14 5.51 29.94
N GLY A 82 -13.20 6.32 29.87
CA GLY A 82 -13.28 7.44 28.93
C GLY A 82 -12.25 8.54 29.18
N ALA A 83 -11.76 8.69 30.42
CA ALA A 83 -10.65 9.59 30.73
C ALA A 83 -9.28 9.03 30.32
N GLN A 84 -9.15 7.69 30.26
CA GLN A 84 -7.91 7.01 29.87
C GLN A 84 -7.82 6.77 28.35
N ILE A 85 -8.96 6.73 27.65
CA ILE A 85 -9.00 6.65 26.20
C ILE A 85 -8.68 8.03 25.63
N GLU A 86 -7.45 8.20 25.15
CA GLU A 86 -7.13 9.32 24.28
C GLU A 86 -8.02 9.27 23.03
N LYS A 87 -8.45 10.44 22.54
CA LYS A 87 -9.25 10.53 21.33
C LYS A 87 -8.50 9.81 20.21
N THR A 88 -9.11 8.76 19.67
CA THR A 88 -8.49 7.98 18.60
C THR A 88 -8.15 8.94 17.45
N THR A 89 -6.90 8.91 16.99
CA THR A 89 -6.43 9.77 15.88
C THR A 89 -6.84 9.23 14.52
N ASN A 90 -7.63 8.16 14.48
CA ASN A 90 -8.11 7.53 13.27
C ASN A 90 -9.23 8.35 12.61
N ARG A 91 -8.80 9.35 11.84
CA ARG A 91 -9.68 10.21 11.03
C ARG A 91 -10.23 9.47 9.79
N GLU A 92 -9.73 8.28 9.46
CA GLU A 92 -10.14 7.50 8.28
C GLU A 92 -11.55 6.93 8.42
N ALA A 93 -12.05 6.80 9.65
CA ALA A 93 -13.41 6.36 9.93
C ALA A 93 -14.48 7.45 9.66
N CYS A 94 -14.06 8.72 9.52
CA CYS A 94 -14.97 9.81 9.20
C CYS A 94 -15.55 9.63 7.79
N ARG A 95 -16.79 10.07 7.62
CA ARG A 95 -17.49 10.09 6.34
C ARG A 95 -17.46 11.51 5.76
N ASP A 96 -17.38 11.58 4.45
CA ASP A 96 -17.52 12.82 3.72
C ASP A 96 -18.99 13.24 3.60
N LEU A 97 -19.26 14.47 3.16
CA LEU A 97 -20.62 14.95 2.87
C LEU A 97 -21.33 14.13 1.77
N SER A 98 -20.56 13.39 0.97
CA SER A 98 -21.04 12.43 -0.03
C SER A 98 -21.42 11.06 0.56
N GLY A 99 -21.15 10.82 1.86
CA GLY A 99 -21.43 9.57 2.55
C GLY A 99 -20.38 8.47 2.40
N ARG A 100 -19.30 8.69 1.64
CA ARG A 100 -18.14 7.78 1.53
C ARG A 100 -17.20 7.92 2.73
N ARG A 101 -16.47 6.86 3.11
CA ARG A 101 -15.47 6.95 4.19
C ARG A 101 -14.14 7.49 3.64
N LEU A 102 -13.40 8.22 4.48
CA LEU A 102 -12.07 8.72 4.12
C LEU A 102 -11.07 7.58 3.84
N ARG A 103 -11.25 6.41 4.47
CA ARG A 103 -10.50 5.19 4.16
C ARG A 103 -10.54 4.85 2.66
N ASP A 104 -11.75 4.67 2.12
CA ASP A 104 -11.97 4.24 0.73
C ASP A 104 -11.34 5.24 -0.25
N ILE A 105 -11.45 6.54 0.04
CA ILE A 105 -10.90 7.61 -0.79
C ILE A 105 -9.37 7.59 -0.79
N ASN A 106 -8.76 7.33 0.36
CA ASN A 106 -7.31 7.26 0.47
C ASN A 106 -6.77 6.01 -0.23
N GLU A 107 -7.47 4.88 -0.11
CA GLU A 107 -7.15 3.63 -0.83
C GLU A 107 -7.25 3.83 -2.35
N GLU A 108 -8.33 4.46 -2.84
CA GLU A 108 -8.48 4.79 -4.27
C GLU A 108 -7.33 5.70 -4.76
N LYS A 109 -6.95 6.72 -3.99
CA LYS A 109 -5.81 7.60 -4.32
C LYS A 109 -4.50 6.83 -4.37
N ARG A 110 -4.27 5.94 -3.41
CA ARG A 110 -3.07 5.10 -3.35
C ARG A 110 -2.99 4.15 -4.54
N LEU A 111 -4.11 3.53 -4.93
CA LEU A 111 -4.19 2.67 -6.10
C LEU A 111 -3.93 3.45 -7.40
N LYS A 112 -4.52 4.64 -7.55
CA LYS A 112 -4.26 5.51 -8.70
C LYS A 112 -2.79 5.90 -8.83
N ALA A 113 -2.18 6.36 -7.73
CA ALA A 113 -0.76 6.72 -7.73
C ALA A 113 0.15 5.52 -8.05
N TRP A 114 -0.22 4.32 -7.61
CA TRP A 114 0.52 3.10 -7.94
C TRP A 114 0.42 2.73 -9.42
N LEU A 115 -0.78 2.82 -10.01
CA LEU A 115 -0.99 2.58 -11.44
C LEU A 115 -0.27 3.62 -12.32
N GLU A 116 -0.30 4.89 -11.92
CA GLU A 116 0.42 5.96 -12.62
C GLU A 116 1.94 5.72 -12.56
N LYS A 117 2.47 5.36 -11.38
CA LYS A 117 3.88 5.00 -11.22
C LYS A 117 4.29 3.77 -12.05
N GLN A 118 3.40 2.78 -12.17
CA GLN A 118 3.60 1.63 -13.07
C GLN A 118 3.67 2.07 -14.54
N LYS A 119 2.74 2.93 -14.97
CA LYS A 119 2.67 3.46 -16.33
C LYS A 119 3.88 4.31 -16.69
N ASP A 120 4.34 5.17 -15.78
CA ASP A 120 5.52 6.01 -15.97
C ASP A 120 6.81 5.18 -16.05
N ALA A 121 6.92 4.15 -15.21
CA ALA A 121 8.05 3.22 -15.30
C ALA A 121 8.04 2.43 -16.61
N GLU A 122 6.85 2.08 -17.13
CA GLU A 122 6.72 1.39 -18.41
C GLU A 122 7.02 2.31 -19.60
N SER A 123 6.57 3.57 -19.57
CA SER A 123 6.87 4.56 -20.61
C SER A 123 8.35 4.88 -20.65
N GLU A 124 9.01 5.08 -19.51
CA GLU A 124 10.45 5.31 -19.44
C GLU A 124 11.24 4.11 -19.98
N LYS A 125 10.82 2.87 -19.64
CA LYS A 125 11.41 1.65 -20.22
C LYS A 125 11.19 1.59 -21.74
N LYS A 126 10.01 1.95 -22.23
CA LYS A 126 9.69 1.99 -23.67
C LYS A 126 10.54 3.03 -24.38
N GLU A 127 10.73 4.21 -23.81
CA GLU A 127 11.59 5.27 -24.37
C GLU A 127 13.06 4.87 -24.40
N ARG A 128 13.57 4.30 -23.31
CA ARG A 128 14.94 3.75 -23.26
C ARG A 128 15.14 2.64 -24.29
N LYS A 129 14.15 1.76 -24.48
CA LYS A 129 14.18 0.72 -25.53
C LYS A 129 14.19 1.33 -26.93
N LYS A 130 13.32 2.33 -27.19
CA LYS A 130 13.27 3.05 -28.47
C LYS A 130 14.60 3.74 -28.79
N GLN A 131 15.19 4.46 -27.84
CA GLN A 131 16.49 5.13 -28.03
C GLN A 131 17.62 4.13 -28.32
N LYS A 132 17.66 2.99 -27.62
CA LYS A 132 18.63 1.92 -27.90
C LYS A 132 18.44 1.34 -29.29
N LEU A 133 17.19 1.11 -29.69
CA LEU A 133 16.85 0.57 -31.00
C LEU A 133 17.22 1.56 -32.12
N GLU A 134 16.93 2.85 -31.93
CA GLU A 134 17.32 3.91 -32.85
C GLU A 134 18.84 4.03 -32.98
N LYS A 135 19.58 3.96 -31.86
CA LYS A 135 21.05 3.96 -31.86
C LYS A 135 21.65 2.73 -32.55
N LEU A 136 21.02 1.57 -32.44
CA LEU A 136 21.42 0.35 -33.15
C LEU A 136 21.08 0.42 -34.64
N LEU A 137 19.97 1.07 -34.99
CA LEU A 137 19.53 1.23 -36.38
C LEU A 137 20.36 2.29 -37.12
N GLN A 138 20.83 3.32 -36.43
CA GLN A 138 21.78 4.27 -37.00
C GLN A 138 23.06 3.52 -37.35
N GLU A 139 23.32 3.40 -38.65
CA GLU A 139 24.57 2.84 -39.15
C GLU A 139 25.76 3.59 -38.52
N PRO A 140 26.83 2.88 -38.13
CA PRO A 140 28.01 3.51 -37.58
C PRO A 140 28.61 4.47 -38.61
N LYS A 141 28.40 5.76 -38.39
CA LYS A 141 29.06 6.81 -39.17
C LYS A 141 30.52 6.83 -38.76
N PHE A 142 31.35 6.16 -39.55
CA PHE A 142 32.81 6.21 -39.39
C PHE A 142 33.32 7.44 -40.13
N ASP A 143 33.50 8.53 -39.39
CA ASP A 143 34.18 9.71 -39.91
C ASP A 143 35.69 9.51 -39.76
N PHE A 144 36.36 9.19 -40.88
CA PHE A 144 37.82 9.04 -40.95
C PHE A 144 38.49 10.42 -40.96
N ASN A 145 38.63 11.03 -39.78
CA ASN A 145 39.21 12.37 -39.61
C ASN A 145 40.61 12.29 -38.98
N ASP A 146 41.54 11.66 -39.68
CA ASP A 146 42.95 11.59 -39.28
C ASP A 146 43.71 12.81 -39.83
N LYS A 147 43.87 13.84 -38.99
CA LYS A 147 44.59 15.09 -39.34
C LYS A 147 46.01 14.85 -39.86
N GLU A 148 46.65 13.78 -39.40
CA GLU A 148 48.02 13.42 -39.80
C GLU A 148 48.05 12.81 -41.19
N TYR A 149 47.04 12.00 -41.53
CA TYR A 149 46.86 11.46 -42.88
C TYR A 149 46.47 12.56 -43.88
N GLU A 150 45.61 13.50 -43.47
CA GLU A 150 45.25 14.66 -44.30
C GLU A 150 46.47 15.54 -44.62
N ARG A 151 47.32 15.82 -43.62
CA ARG A 151 48.59 16.54 -43.83
C ARG A 151 49.56 15.75 -44.71
N ALA A 152 49.71 14.45 -44.46
CA ALA A 152 50.56 13.60 -45.29
C ALA A 152 50.08 13.60 -46.74
N ARG A 153 48.77 13.56 -46.98
CA ARG A 153 48.18 13.61 -48.33
C ARG A 153 48.45 14.95 -49.00
N SER A 154 48.27 16.09 -48.31
CA SER A 154 48.56 17.41 -48.87
C SER A 154 50.05 17.59 -49.17
N GLU A 155 50.92 17.15 -48.26
CA GLU A 155 52.37 17.18 -48.48
C GLU A 155 52.80 16.30 -49.66
N MET A 156 52.16 15.14 -49.81
CA MET A 156 52.43 14.25 -50.95
C MET A 156 51.98 14.86 -52.27
N THR A 157 50.83 15.56 -52.30
CA THR A 157 50.40 16.29 -53.51
C THR A 157 51.36 17.41 -53.87
N GLU A 158 51.80 18.21 -52.88
CA GLU A 158 52.78 19.29 -53.10
C GLU A 158 54.12 18.75 -53.60
N LYS A 159 54.61 17.63 -53.05
CA LYS A 159 55.84 16.96 -53.51
C LYS A 159 55.74 16.47 -54.95
N VAL A 160 54.58 15.95 -55.37
CA VAL A 160 54.35 15.51 -56.75
C VAL A 160 54.33 16.71 -57.69
N ASP A 161 53.61 17.77 -57.34
CA ASP A 161 53.53 18.98 -58.16
C ASP A 161 54.92 19.64 -58.31
N GLU A 162 55.70 19.70 -57.24
CA GLU A 162 57.07 20.21 -57.28
C GLU A 162 58.00 19.34 -58.16
N ALA A 163 57.86 18.02 -58.11
CA ALA A 163 58.61 17.09 -58.95
C ALA A 163 58.25 17.25 -60.44
N VAL A 164 56.97 17.46 -60.74
CA VAL A 164 56.47 17.73 -62.09
C VAL A 164 57.00 19.06 -62.59
N GLU A 165 56.95 20.13 -61.80
CA GLU A 165 57.54 21.42 -62.17
C GLU A 165 59.04 21.33 -62.42
N LYS A 166 59.78 20.65 -61.54
CA LYS A 166 61.21 20.39 -61.73
C LYS A 166 61.46 19.56 -62.99
N GLY A 167 60.58 18.60 -63.28
CA GLY A 167 60.58 17.82 -64.51
C GLY A 167 60.35 18.67 -65.76
N PHE A 168 59.40 19.59 -65.74
CA PHE A 168 59.16 20.54 -66.83
C PHE A 168 60.30 21.55 -67.00
N LYS A 169 60.84 22.11 -65.91
CA LYS A 169 62.01 23.00 -65.94
C LYS A 169 63.22 22.28 -66.55
N LYS A 170 63.50 21.05 -66.11
CA LYS A 170 64.56 20.21 -66.69
C LYS A 170 64.26 19.79 -68.13
N ALA A 171 63.01 19.49 -68.49
CA ALA A 171 62.65 19.16 -69.86
C ALA A 171 62.78 20.36 -70.80
N VAL A 172 62.53 21.58 -70.32
CA VAL A 172 62.78 22.84 -71.04
C VAL A 172 64.28 23.12 -71.16
N GLU A 173 65.07 22.88 -70.10
CA GLU A 173 66.54 22.99 -70.14
C GLU A 173 67.19 21.94 -71.08
N ILE A 174 66.68 20.70 -71.07
CA ILE A 174 67.11 19.61 -71.95
C ILE A 174 66.61 19.83 -73.39
N ALA A 175 65.45 20.45 -73.60
CA ALA A 175 65.01 20.88 -74.94
C ALA A 175 65.83 22.07 -75.47
N GLY A 176 66.45 22.85 -74.59
CA GLY A 176 67.41 23.92 -74.94
C GLY A 176 68.83 23.43 -75.21
N THR A 177 69.18 22.18 -74.83
CA THR A 177 70.51 21.59 -75.03
C THR A 177 70.40 20.18 -75.64
N SER A 178 70.53 20.14 -76.97
CA SER A 178 70.72 18.98 -77.86
C SER A 178 70.85 17.57 -77.24
N GLY A 179 70.06 16.61 -77.75
CA GLY A 179 70.50 15.23 -77.97
C GLY A 179 69.88 14.16 -77.06
N GLY A 180 68.99 13.34 -77.64
CA GLY A 180 68.29 12.27 -76.94
C GLY A 180 69.15 11.10 -76.45
N VAL A 181 68.68 10.42 -75.41
CA VAL A 181 69.20 9.11 -74.97
C VAL A 181 68.03 8.18 -74.66
N LYS A 182 67.89 7.15 -75.51
CA LYS A 182 67.06 5.96 -75.34
C LYS A 182 67.73 4.93 -74.42
N ARG A 183 66.88 4.07 -73.83
CA ARG A 183 67.05 2.67 -73.36
C ARG A 183 66.75 2.54 -71.84
N LYS A 184 66.21 1.45 -71.28
CA LYS A 184 65.97 0.05 -71.70
C LYS A 184 64.84 -0.50 -70.81
N ALA A 185 63.84 -1.18 -71.39
CA ALA A 185 62.85 -1.95 -70.64
C ALA A 185 63.45 -3.30 -70.20
N THR A 186 63.07 -3.77 -68.99
CA THR A 186 63.18 -5.17 -68.57
C THR A 186 61.91 -5.57 -67.84
N ASP A 187 61.09 -6.36 -68.53
CA ASP A 187 60.01 -7.19 -68.00
C ASP A 187 60.58 -8.41 -67.26
N ALA A 188 59.92 -8.82 -66.18
CA ALA A 188 59.82 -10.22 -65.69
C ALA A 188 58.70 -10.27 -64.63
N ASN A 189 57.46 -10.60 -64.99
CA ASN A 189 56.87 -11.93 -65.18
C ASN A 189 56.01 -12.37 -63.97
N ALA A 190 54.84 -12.86 -64.32
CA ALA A 190 53.76 -13.34 -63.49
C ALA A 190 54.00 -14.76 -62.95
N GLU A 191 53.27 -15.15 -61.90
CA GLU A 191 52.47 -16.39 -61.74
C GLU A 191 51.99 -16.52 -60.27
N LYS A 192 50.67 -16.48 -59.97
CA LYS A 192 49.62 -17.52 -59.99
C LYS A 192 49.61 -18.51 -58.80
N GLY A 193 48.45 -18.53 -58.12
CA GLY A 193 47.83 -19.71 -57.47
C GLY A 193 47.92 -19.76 -55.94
N LYS A 194 46.96 -20.28 -55.16
CA LYS A 194 45.68 -20.98 -55.38
C LYS A 194 44.80 -20.84 -54.11
N LYS A 195 43.49 -20.95 -54.32
CA LYS A 195 42.36 -21.04 -53.38
C LYS A 195 42.57 -22.00 -52.20
N LYS A 196 41.97 -21.71 -51.02
CA LYS A 196 41.20 -22.69 -50.20
C LYS A 196 40.02 -22.02 -49.46
N LYS A 197 39.04 -22.86 -49.14
CA LYS A 197 37.61 -22.61 -48.86
C LYS A 197 37.27 -22.68 -47.35
N LYS A 198 36.00 -22.31 -47.04
CA LYS A 198 35.12 -22.65 -45.90
C LYS A 198 35.36 -21.78 -44.64
N THR A 199 34.37 -21.26 -43.92
CA THR A 199 33.01 -21.73 -43.51
C THR A 199 32.09 -20.49 -43.36
N THR A 200 30.87 -20.41 -43.89
CA THR A 200 29.61 -21.04 -43.42
C THR A 200 29.32 -20.81 -41.92
N LEU A 201 28.39 -19.88 -41.67
CA LEU A 201 27.35 -19.86 -40.63
C LEU A 201 27.77 -19.79 -39.15
N TRP A 202 27.58 -18.62 -38.53
CA TRP A 202 27.55 -18.43 -37.07
C TRP A 202 26.34 -17.61 -36.59
N ILE A 203 25.25 -17.55 -37.36
CA ILE A 203 23.98 -16.96 -36.91
C ILE A 203 22.84 -17.88 -37.37
N ALA A 204 22.61 -18.92 -36.60
CA ALA A 204 21.34 -19.65 -36.53
C ALA A 204 21.17 -20.05 -35.07
N ASP A 205 19.93 -19.91 -34.57
CA ASP A 205 19.44 -20.35 -33.26
C ASP A 205 19.91 -19.58 -32.01
N ASP A 206 19.31 -18.40 -31.74
CA ASP A 206 18.80 -18.07 -30.38
C ASP A 206 17.94 -16.79 -30.31
N LEU A 207 17.05 -16.49 -31.27
CA LEU A 207 16.09 -15.38 -31.11
C LEU A 207 14.74 -15.73 -31.73
N SER A 208 14.16 -16.83 -31.26
CA SER A 208 12.75 -17.16 -31.46
C SER A 208 12.00 -16.97 -30.14
N SER A 209 11.25 -15.88 -30.05
CA SER A 209 9.93 -15.83 -29.41
C SER A 209 9.79 -16.43 -28.00
N SER A 210 10.15 -15.67 -26.96
CA SER A 210 9.46 -15.77 -25.65
C SER A 210 8.51 -14.58 -25.52
N SER A 211 7.27 -14.84 -25.87
CA SER A 211 6.10 -14.09 -25.46
C SER A 211 5.50 -14.83 -24.27
N ASP A 212 6.04 -14.61 -23.07
CA ASP A 212 5.44 -15.15 -21.86
C ASP A 212 4.39 -14.16 -21.35
N THR A 213 3.15 -14.44 -21.78
CA THR A 213 1.92 -13.94 -21.20
C THR A 213 1.56 -14.81 -20.00
N ASP A 214 2.00 -14.43 -18.81
CA ASP A 214 1.51 -15.04 -17.58
C ASP A 214 0.28 -14.29 -17.09
N SER A 215 -0.87 -14.87 -17.44
CA SER A 215 -2.19 -14.56 -16.90
C SER A 215 -2.59 -15.71 -15.98
N ASP A 216 -2.15 -15.68 -14.72
CA ASP A 216 -2.66 -16.59 -13.70
C ASP A 216 -3.61 -15.86 -12.75
N SER A 217 -4.88 -16.16 -12.94
CA SER A 217 -5.96 -15.95 -12.00
C SER A 217 -6.15 -17.24 -11.20
N ASP A 218 -5.75 -17.23 -9.93
CA ASP A 218 -6.20 -18.24 -8.97
C ASP A 218 -6.81 -17.55 -7.76
N ALA A 219 -8.11 -17.78 -7.61
CA ALA A 219 -8.85 -17.62 -6.38
C ALA A 219 -8.90 -19.00 -5.72
N GLU A 220 -8.38 -19.14 -4.51
CA GLU A 220 -9.03 -19.94 -3.48
C GLU A 220 -8.56 -19.54 -2.08
N SER A 221 -9.48 -19.75 -1.16
CA SER A 221 -9.48 -19.33 0.24
C SER A 221 -8.79 -20.34 1.17
N SER A 222 -8.17 -19.87 2.25
CA SER A 222 -8.19 -20.57 3.56
C SER A 222 -7.57 -19.75 4.71
N GLU A 223 -8.27 -19.80 5.84
CA GLU A 223 -7.98 -19.35 7.21
C GLU A 223 -6.62 -19.90 7.73
N SER A 224 -5.87 -19.39 8.72
CA SER A 224 -6.21 -18.82 10.03
C SER A 224 -4.91 -18.44 10.80
N LYS A 225 -5.03 -17.57 11.82
CA LYS A 225 -4.17 -17.40 13.04
C LYS A 225 -2.77 -16.79 12.83
N ASP A 226 -2.23 -15.88 13.64
CA ASP A 226 -2.25 -15.75 15.10
C ASP A 226 -2.02 -14.31 15.61
N THR A 227 -2.60 -14.04 16.77
CA THR A 227 -2.30 -12.93 17.69
C THR A 227 -0.94 -13.08 18.37
N PRO A 228 -0.17 -12.01 18.65
CA PRO A 228 0.87 -12.07 19.67
C PRO A 228 0.33 -11.60 21.02
N ILE A 229 0.34 -12.54 21.96
CA ILE A 229 0.33 -12.37 23.40
C ILE A 229 1.64 -11.66 23.79
N ILE A 230 1.57 -10.54 24.52
CA ILE A 230 2.71 -10.03 25.31
C ILE A 230 2.25 -9.89 26.76
N ALA A 231 2.78 -10.78 27.59
CA ALA A 231 2.83 -10.65 29.03
C ALA A 231 4.03 -9.77 29.45
N LYS A 232 3.80 -8.99 30.52
CA LYS A 232 4.63 -8.15 31.42
C LYS A 232 6.10 -8.62 31.63
N PRO A 233 7.03 -7.84 32.25
CA PRO A 233 6.86 -6.68 33.16
C PRO A 233 7.88 -5.52 32.98
N HIS A 234 7.72 -4.41 33.70
CA HIS A 234 8.77 -3.80 34.55
C HIS A 234 8.33 -2.47 35.18
N ASP A 235 8.51 -2.40 36.50
CA ASP A 235 8.57 -1.19 37.31
C ASP A 235 9.62 -0.20 36.76
N LYS A 236 9.30 1.10 36.78
CA LYS A 236 10.09 2.14 37.48
C LYS A 236 9.57 3.56 37.27
N GLU A 237 9.41 4.22 38.42
CA GLU A 237 9.82 5.61 38.72
C GLU A 237 9.15 6.77 37.99
N GLN A 238 8.30 7.46 38.75
CA GLN A 238 7.97 8.87 38.60
C GLN A 238 9.22 9.74 38.78
N PRO A 239 9.43 10.79 37.96
CA PRO A 239 10.12 11.98 38.43
C PRO A 239 9.09 12.96 39.00
N ARG A 240 9.24 13.24 40.30
CA ARG A 240 8.77 14.49 40.91
C ARG A 240 9.51 15.64 40.24
N ILE A 241 8.78 16.61 39.69
CA ILE A 241 9.30 17.96 39.49
C ILE A 241 8.28 18.93 40.10
N SER A 242 8.76 19.56 41.16
CA SER A 242 8.22 20.67 41.91
C SER A 242 8.09 21.92 41.04
N GLU A 243 7.01 22.66 41.31
CA GLU A 243 6.95 24.12 41.44
C GLU A 243 7.92 24.94 40.59
N GLU A 244 7.38 25.67 39.62
CA GLU A 244 7.71 27.10 39.53
C GLU A 244 6.51 27.90 39.00
N SER A 245 6.07 28.78 39.87
CA SER A 245 5.15 29.88 39.63
C SER A 245 5.66 30.80 38.54
N ASN A 246 4.82 31.10 37.55
CA ASN A 246 4.91 32.40 36.88
C ASN A 246 3.50 32.95 36.68
N GLN A 247 3.15 33.87 37.58
CA GLN A 247 2.14 34.88 37.36
C GLN A 247 2.62 35.80 36.24
N SER A 248 1.84 35.93 35.17
CA SER A 248 1.93 37.12 34.32
C SER A 248 0.56 37.45 33.75
N SER A 249 0.01 38.52 34.32
CA SER A 249 -1.12 39.33 33.90
C SER A 249 -1.01 39.86 32.47
N SER A 250 -2.11 39.82 31.72
CA SER A 250 -2.44 40.81 30.66
C SER A 250 -3.91 40.62 30.27
N SER A 251 -4.82 41.39 30.87
CA SER A 251 -5.36 42.64 30.32
C SER A 251 -6.34 42.42 29.16
N VAL A 252 -7.61 42.56 29.53
CA VAL A 252 -8.79 42.91 28.72
C VAL A 252 -8.45 43.87 27.58
N VAL A 253 -8.87 43.54 26.37
CA VAL A 253 -9.13 44.51 25.31
C VAL A 253 -10.38 44.07 24.56
N ASP A 254 -11.48 44.79 24.79
CA ASP A 254 -12.69 44.77 23.99
C ASP A 254 -12.44 45.27 22.56
N LYS A 255 -13.00 44.56 21.58
CA LYS A 255 -13.50 45.15 20.34
C LYS A 255 -14.56 44.28 19.69
#